data_AF-A0A419IYJ6-F1
#
_entry.id   AF-A0A419IYJ6-F1
#
_cell.length_a   1.000
_cell.length_b   1.000
_cell.length_c   1.000
_cell.angle_alpha   90.00
_cell.angle_beta   90.00
_cell.angle_gamma   90.00
#
_symmetry.space_group_name_H-M   'P 1'
#
loop_
_entity.id
_entity.type
_entity.pdbx_description
1 polymer ?
#
loop_
_entity_poly.entity_id
_entity_poly.type
_entity_poly.pdbx_seq_one_letter_code
_entity_poly.pdbx_strand_id
1 'polypeptide(L)' 'MPAFIDLFNTFFPYGFLKLMVVIIALLYVLFAAVIVRQEELMGRVVEIPFSPVLRTVVIAHLVIALVVLIASLFLL' A
#
# COMPACT_ATOMS: atom_id res chain seq x y z
N MET A 1 19.74 -6.92 28.84
CA MET A 1 19.04 -5.85 28.10
C MET A 1 19.79 -5.32 26.87
N PRO A 2 21.12 -5.08 26.87
CA PRO A 2 21.81 -4.55 25.67
C PRO A 2 21.76 -5.53 24.48
N ALA A 3 21.97 -6.83 24.71
CA ALA A 3 21.97 -7.83 23.63
C ALA A 3 20.66 -7.94 22.82
N PHE A 4 19.49 -7.67 23.42
CA PHE A 4 18.21 -7.69 22.69
C PHE A 4 18.05 -6.46 21.79
N ILE A 5 18.45 -5.30 22.31
CA ILE A 5 18.45 -4.03 21.57
C ILE A 5 19.46 -4.09 20.43
N ASP A 6 20.65 -4.65 20.68
CA ASP A 6 21.68 -4.84 19.66
C ASP A 6 21.26 -5.86 18.60
N LEU A 7 20.61 -6.96 18.97
CA LEU A 7 20.04 -7.93 18.03
C LEU A 7 18.96 -7.28 17.15
N PHE A 8 18.05 -6.52 17.76
CA PHE A 8 17.00 -5.81 17.05
C PHE A 8 17.58 -4.76 16.09
N ASN A 9 18.57 -3.97 16.53
CA ASN A 9 19.26 -2.98 15.70
C ASN A 9 20.14 -3.63 14.61
N THR A 10 20.60 -4.87 14.80
CA THR A 10 21.39 -5.62 13.81
C THR A 10 20.52 -6.13 12.66
N PHE A 11 19.31 -6.62 12.97
CA PHE A 11 18.34 -7.05 11.95
C PHE A 11 17.51 -5.90 11.38
N PHE A 12 17.42 -4.80 12.13
CA PHE A 12 16.67 -3.61 11.76
C PHE A 12 17.47 -2.34 12.07
N PRO A 13 18.56 -2.07 11.34
CA PRO A 13 19.20 -0.76 11.39
C PRO A 13 18.18 0.28 10.91
N TYR A 14 17.90 1.30 11.72
CA TYR A 14 16.75 2.22 11.50
C TYR A 14 15.38 1.52 11.51
N GLY A 15 15.24 0.40 12.22
CA GLY A 15 14.05 -0.46 12.23
C GLY A 15 12.73 0.22 12.51
N PHE A 16 12.75 1.22 13.39
CA PHE A 16 11.58 2.05 13.64
C PHE A 16 11.14 2.82 12.39
N LEU A 17 12.08 3.43 11.64
CA LEU A 17 11.79 4.14 10.40
C LEU A 17 11.29 3.19 9.31
N LYS A 18 11.95 2.04 9.14
CA LYS A 18 11.51 0.98 8.22
C LYS A 18 10.08 0.53 8.53
N LEU A 19 9.78 0.25 9.80
CA LEU A 19 8.45 -0.15 10.25
C LEU A 19 7.41 0.93 9.94
N MET A 20 7.70 2.20 10.20
CA MET A 20 6.80 3.31 9.87
C MET A 20 6.52 3.38 8.36
N VAL A 21 7.53 3.24 7.50
CA VAL A 21 7.35 3.25 6.04
C VAL A 21 6.49 2.07 5.58
N VAL A 22 6.74 0.87 6.10
CA VAL A 22 5.93 -0.32 5.77
C VAL A 22 4.47 -0.15 6.21
N ILE A 23 4.23 0.42 7.41
CA ILE A 23 2.88 0.71 7.89
C ILE A 23 2.18 1.73 6.97
N ILE A 24 2.87 2.80 6.57
CA ILE A 24 2.31 3.80 5.65
C ILE A 24 1.99 3.15 4.28
N ALA A 25 2.89 2.33 3.75
CA ALA A 25 2.67 1.60 2.50
C ALA A 25 1.46 0.66 2.59
N LEU A 26 1.29 -0.03 3.71
CA LEU A 26 0.13 -0.88 3.97
C LEU A 26 -1.18 -0.08 3.99
N LEU A 27 -1.20 1.04 4.72
CA LEU A 27 -2.36 1.95 4.74
C LEU A 27 -2.67 2.49 3.35
N TYR A 28 -1.64 2.78 2.55
CA TYR A 28 -1.81 3.24 1.17
C TYR A 28 -2.42 2.17 0.26
N VAL A 29 -2.00 0.90 0.39
CA VAL A 29 -2.61 -0.23 -0.33
C VAL A 29 -4.10 -0.37 0.04
N LEU A 30 -4.43 -0.27 1.32
CA LEU A 30 -5.83 -0.30 1.78
C LEU A 30 -6.64 0.85 1.17
N PHE A 31 -6.07 2.06 1.15
CA PHE A 31 -6.69 3.21 0.49
C PHE A 31 -6.92 2.94 -1.01
N ALA A 32 -5.91 2.45 -1.75
CA ALA A 32 -6.06 2.13 -3.16
C ALA A 32 -7.14 1.06 -3.42
N ALA A 33 -7.25 0.05 -2.55
CA ALA A 33 -8.30 -0.96 -2.61
C ALA A 33 -9.69 -0.37 -2.36
N VAL A 34 -9.81 0.57 -1.42
CA VAL A 34 -11.05 1.33 -1.21
C VAL A 34 -11.42 2.11 -2.47
N ILE A 35 -10.47 2.75 -3.16
CA ILE A 35 -10.76 3.49 -4.40
C ILE A 35 -11.28 2.56 -5.50
N VAL A 36 -10.73 1.35 -5.67
CA VAL A 36 -11.29 0.34 -6.61
C VAL A 36 -12.76 0.06 -6.28
N ARG A 37 -13.07 -0.13 -5.00
CA ARG A 37 -14.44 -0.38 -4.54
C ARG A 37 -15.35 0.83 -4.75
N GLN A 38 -14.84 2.05 -4.53
CA GLN A 38 -15.61 3.28 -4.75
C GLN A 38 -15.92 3.52 -6.22
N GLU A 39 -14.98 3.25 -7.14
CA GLU A 39 -15.25 3.32 -8.59
C GLU A 39 -16.41 2.39 -8.97
N GLU A 40 -16.38 1.14 -8.51
CA GLU A 40 -17.44 0.17 -8.78
C GLU A 40 -18.79 0.61 -8.19
N LEU A 41 -18.79 1.12 -6.96
CA LEU A 41 -20.00 1.62 -6.29
C LEU A 41 -20.59 2.84 -7.02
N MET A 42 -19.74 3.79 -7.39
CA MET A 42 -20.18 4.98 -8.11
C MET A 42 -20.79 4.60 -9.47
N GLY A 43 -20.21 3.63 -10.18
CA GLY A 43 -20.76 3.18 -11.47
C GLY A 43 -22.09 2.45 -11.36
N ARG A 44 -22.39 1.86 -10.19
CA ARG A 44 -23.68 1.22 -9.94
C ARG A 44 -24.74 2.17 -9.39
N VAL A 45 -24.35 3.11 -8.52
CA VAL A 45 -25.30 3.95 -7.77
C VAL A 45 -25.60 5.25 -8.51
N VAL A 46 -24.58 5.88 -9.10
CA VAL A 46 -24.73 7.19 -9.73
C VAL A 46 -25.05 7.05 -11.22
N GLU A 47 -25.07 5.83 -11.75
CA GLU A 47 -25.27 5.49 -13.18
C GLU A 47 -24.38 6.32 -14.12
N ILE A 48 -23.28 6.87 -13.60
CA ILE A 48 -22.31 7.59 -14.42
C ILE A 48 -21.63 6.53 -15.28
N PRO A 49 -21.63 6.68 -16.62
CA PRO A 49 -20.84 5.81 -17.48
C PRO A 49 -19.36 6.06 -17.16
N PHE A 50 -18.82 5.31 -16.22
CA PHE A 50 -17.40 5.40 -15.88
C PHE A 50 -16.60 4.95 -17.09
N SER A 51 -15.66 5.81 -17.48
CA SER A 51 -14.76 5.51 -18.57
C SER A 51 -14.02 4.20 -18.25
N PRO A 52 -14.02 3.21 -19.16
CA PRO A 52 -13.21 2.00 -19.02
C PRO A 52 -11.75 2.30 -18.68
N VAL A 53 -11.24 3.45 -19.16
CA VAL A 53 -9.91 3.96 -18.83
C VAL A 53 -9.75 4.20 -17.33
N LEU A 54 -10.75 4.80 -16.66
CA LEU A 54 -10.67 5.06 -15.21
C LEU A 54 -10.59 3.74 -14.44
N ARG A 55 -11.40 2.75 -14.80
CA ARG A 55 -11.33 1.41 -14.18
C ARG A 55 -9.94 0.79 -14.34
N THR A 56 -9.36 0.85 -15.54
CA THR A 56 -7.99 0.36 -15.78
C THR A 56 -6.98 1.11 -14.92
N VAL A 57 -7.07 2.44 -14.84
CA VAL A 57 -6.15 3.27 -14.05
C VAL A 57 -6.24 2.92 -12.56
N VAL A 58 -7.45 2.78 -12.02
CA VAL A 58 -7.66 2.49 -10.59
C VAL A 58 -7.16 1.08 -10.22
N ILE A 59 -7.39 0.08 -11.08
CA ILE A 59 -6.84 -1.27 -10.88
C ILE A 59 -5.31 -1.27 -10.98
N ALA A 60 -4.75 -0.61 -12.00
CA ALA A 60 -3.30 -0.51 -12.17
C ALA A 60 -2.65 0.20 -10.98
N HIS A 61 -3.31 1.23 -10.44
CA HIS A 61 -2.86 1.94 -9.25
C HIS A 61 -2.78 1.01 -8.03
N LEU A 62 -3.79 0.17 -7.78
CA LEU A 62 -3.73 -0.83 -6.71
C LEU A 62 -2.59 -1.84 -6.92
N VAL A 63 -2.38 -2.31 -8.15
CA VAL A 63 -1.28 -3.23 -8.47
C VAL A 63 0.08 -2.59 -8.19
N ILE A 64 0.28 -1.34 -8.60
CA ILE A 64 1.52 -0.60 -8.32
C ILE A 64 1.70 -0.42 -6.80
N ALA A 65 0.66 -0.07 -6.06
CA ALA A 65 0.73 0.05 -4.61
C ALA A 65 1.16 -1.27 -3.94
N LEU A 66 0.64 -2.41 -4.40
CA LEU A 66 1.06 -3.73 -3.92
C LEU A 66 2.53 -4.02 -4.24
N VAL A 67 2.98 -3.69 -5.46
CA VAL A 67 4.40 -3.83 -5.85
C VAL A 67 5.30 -2.98 -4.96
N VAL A 68 4.90 -1.73 -4.66
CA VAL A 68 5.66 -0.84 -3.75
C VAL A 68 5.70 -1.40 -2.34
N LEU A 69 4.58 -1.93 -1.81
CA LEU A 69 4.55 -2.58 -0.50
C LEU A 69 5.52 -3.77 -0.46
N ILE A 70 5.48 -4.65 -1.47
CA ILE A 70 6.38 -5.80 -1.56
C ILE A 70 7.84 -5.32 -1.65
N ALA A 71 8.14 -4.34 -2.51
CA ALA A 71 9.47 -3.76 -2.62
C ALA A 71 9.95 -3.15 -1.28
N SER A 72 9.05 -2.51 -0.52
CA SER A 72 9.37 -1.93 0.79
C SER A 72 9.74 -2.99 1.85
N LEU A 73 9.29 -4.24 1.70
CA LEU A 73 9.65 -5.32 2.60
C LEU A 73 11.07 -5.86 2.33
N PHE A 74 11.54 -5.77 1.08
CA PHE A 74 12.81 -6.34 0.63
C PHE A 74 13.95 -5.30 0.54
N LEU A 75 13.65 -4.05 0.18
CA LEU A 75 14.66 -3.04 -0.16
C LEU A 75 14.93 -2.02 0.95
N LEU A 76 13.97 -1.80 1.84
CA LEU A 76 14.18 -1.11 3.12
C LEU A 76 14.50 -2.17 4.17
#